data_AF-A0A819T7B0-F1
#
_entry.id   AF-A0A819T7B0-F1
#
_cell.length_a   1.000
_cell.length_b   1.000
_cell.length_c   1.000
_cell.angle_alpha   90.00
_cell.angle_beta   90.00
_cell.angle_gamma   90.00
#
_symmetry.space_group_name_H-M   'P 1'
#
loop_
_entity.id
_entity.type
_entity.pdbx_description
1 polymer ?
#
loop_
_entity_poly.entity_id
_entity_poly.type
_entity_poly.pdbx_seq_one_letter_code
_entity_poly.pdbx_strand_id
1 'polypeptide(L)'
;MTTTFNELLGEQLLEHNESNSESNQISTNELNGKNVGLYFAAYSCRACRNFTPKLSIFFKGHNSAMEEQLDIVFISSDDDQAAFDEYFKEMPWKALSFSDRDRSKTLREKFNVEDIPTLVILTSTCQVESWDGVGLIRDAYGRATRQWCKGKHLFLSLKAREGAYVWYGIICHQCYMSPMIGSRHGCIDENCYVDLCEICLSKTKHEHPLVEYLVPKRQYSFEQLFKLVPHLLNPNSEEKIETKTIWENGVKSVGFYFSAHYCEPCRAFTPKLAEVYKEAQANFLPFRIVFVSSDFNEQSFNEYRSEMPWPAVPFKLDHLLRTYFQSTYIPRLFIVSSDGKLLSRRGVDDVSRKGVEALKTWTKGETVAPPTADEYEWDDISCNECSISPIIGQRYHCPTCDNYDLCSACEKKGHEHRLELVPQSIEDEDD
;
A
#
# COMPACT_ATOMS: atom_id res chain seq x y z
N MET A 1 38.03 5.96 -22.13
CA MET A 1 37.43 7.16 -22.74
C MET A 1 36.01 7.25 -22.23
N THR A 2 35.59 8.42 -21.76
CA THR A 2 34.21 8.64 -21.31
C THR A 2 33.30 8.55 -22.53
N THR A 3 32.41 7.57 -22.58
CA THR A 3 31.46 7.42 -23.69
C THR A 3 30.57 8.66 -23.76
N THR A 4 30.40 9.23 -24.96
CA THR A 4 29.51 10.38 -25.16
C THR A 4 28.11 9.93 -25.57
N PHE A 5 27.11 10.81 -25.43
CA PHE A 5 25.76 10.49 -25.92
C PHE A 5 25.72 10.32 -27.45
N ASN A 6 26.58 11.00 -28.22
CA ASN A 6 26.66 10.78 -29.67
C ASN A 6 27.22 9.40 -30.02
N GLU A 7 28.23 8.93 -29.29
CA GLU A 7 28.75 7.57 -29.45
C GLU A 7 27.68 6.53 -29.12
N LEU A 8 26.91 6.76 -28.06
CA LEU A 8 25.87 5.85 -27.58
C LEU A 8 24.63 5.83 -28.48
N LEU A 9 24.09 7.01 -28.82
CA LEU A 9 22.77 7.19 -29.44
C LEU A 9 22.83 7.61 -30.91
N GLY A 10 24.02 7.93 -31.44
CA GLY A 10 24.19 8.49 -32.77
C GLY A 10 24.12 10.03 -32.76
N GLU A 11 24.34 10.65 -33.91
CA GLU A 11 24.39 12.12 -34.03
C GLU A 11 23.01 12.80 -34.01
N GLN A 12 21.95 12.03 -34.29
CA GLN A 12 20.59 12.55 -34.47
C GLN A 12 19.56 11.71 -33.70
N LEU A 13 18.58 12.40 -33.12
CA LEU A 13 17.39 11.82 -32.50
C LEU A 13 16.14 12.40 -33.15
N LEU A 14 15.00 11.79 -32.86
CA LEU A 14 13.69 12.29 -33.25
C LEU A 14 13.05 13.03 -32.08
N GLU A 15 12.39 14.15 -32.36
CA GLU A 15 11.54 14.88 -31.41
C GLU A 15 10.21 15.21 -32.07
N HIS A 16 9.12 15.10 -31.31
CA HIS A 16 7.79 15.39 -31.84
C HIS A 16 7.58 16.89 -32.02
N ASN A 17 7.07 17.28 -33.18
CA ASN A 17 6.66 18.65 -33.42
C ASN A 17 5.17 18.83 -33.09
N GLU A 18 4.89 19.47 -31.95
CA GLU A 18 3.53 19.73 -31.45
C GLU A 18 2.64 20.49 -32.46
N SER A 19 3.21 21.15 -33.48
CA SER A 19 2.48 21.99 -34.43
C SER A 19 2.02 21.28 -35.71
N ASN A 20 2.63 20.15 -36.11
CA ASN A 20 2.27 19.46 -37.36
C ASN A 20 2.20 17.92 -37.24
N SER A 21 2.34 17.36 -36.03
CA SER A 21 2.29 15.92 -35.77
C SER A 21 3.36 15.09 -36.50
N GLU A 22 4.39 15.72 -37.06
CA GLU A 22 5.56 15.05 -37.65
C GLU A 22 6.73 15.00 -36.64
N SER A 23 7.65 14.06 -36.83
CA SER A 23 8.89 14.01 -36.05
C SER A 23 10.01 14.77 -36.78
N ASN A 24 10.70 15.64 -36.04
CA ASN A 24 11.87 16.35 -36.54
C ASN A 24 13.15 15.64 -36.10
N GLN A 25 14.18 15.68 -36.93
CA GLN A 25 15.52 15.30 -36.51
C GLN A 25 16.17 16.44 -35.72
N ILE A 26 16.75 16.09 -34.57
CA ILE A 26 17.45 17.00 -33.68
C ILE A 26 18.84 16.45 -33.34
N SER A 27 19.77 17.32 -32.99
CA SER A 27 21.12 16.87 -32.64
C SER A 27 21.14 16.23 -31.25
N THR A 28 21.79 15.08 -31.12
CA THR A 28 22.01 14.42 -29.82
C THR A 28 22.78 15.29 -28.83
N ASN A 29 23.50 16.31 -29.30
CA ASN A 29 24.18 17.29 -28.45
C ASN A 29 23.24 18.09 -27.54
N GLU A 30 21.93 18.11 -27.83
CA GLU A 30 20.92 18.72 -26.95
C GLU A 30 20.75 17.99 -25.61
N LEU A 31 21.30 16.78 -25.49
CA LEU A 31 21.37 16.01 -24.24
C LEU A 31 22.54 16.43 -23.34
N ASN A 32 23.50 17.21 -23.85
CA ASN A 32 24.71 17.54 -23.12
C ASN A 32 24.38 18.32 -21.84
N GLY A 33 24.93 17.85 -20.71
CA GLY A 33 24.66 18.42 -19.39
C GLY A 33 23.37 17.97 -18.71
N LYS A 34 22.55 17.15 -19.39
CA LYS A 34 21.31 16.58 -18.82
C LYS A 34 21.51 15.14 -18.37
N ASN A 35 20.74 14.72 -17.37
CA ASN A 35 20.57 13.29 -17.14
C ASN A 35 19.65 12.72 -18.23
N VAL A 36 19.85 11.46 -18.61
CA VAL A 36 19.12 10.85 -19.74
C VAL A 36 18.54 9.51 -19.33
N GLY A 37 17.22 9.37 -19.47
CA GLY A 37 16.53 8.10 -19.34
C GLY A 37 16.45 7.37 -20.68
N LEU A 38 17.01 6.17 -20.78
CA LEU A 38 16.82 5.28 -21.94
C LEU A 38 15.58 4.42 -21.71
N TYR A 39 14.49 4.72 -22.41
CA TYR A 39 13.20 4.08 -22.21
C TYR A 39 12.93 3.02 -23.28
N PHE A 40 13.04 1.74 -22.91
CA PHE A 40 12.78 0.60 -23.77
C PHE A 40 11.32 0.16 -23.62
N ALA A 41 10.54 0.29 -24.70
CA ALA A 41 9.12 -0.04 -24.69
C ALA A 41 8.58 -0.38 -26.09
N ALA A 42 7.37 -0.92 -26.16
CA ALA A 42 6.66 -1.18 -27.41
C ALA A 42 5.17 -0.88 -27.25
N TYR A 43 4.53 -0.41 -28.32
CA TYR A 43 3.11 -0.14 -28.39
C TYR A 43 2.30 -1.37 -28.06
N SER A 44 2.65 -2.55 -28.58
CA SER A 44 1.91 -3.80 -28.38
C SER A 44 1.96 -4.30 -26.93
N CYS A 45 2.95 -3.87 -26.13
CA CYS A 45 3.09 -4.26 -24.73
C CYS A 45 2.14 -3.48 -23.80
N ARG A 46 1.18 -4.20 -23.19
CA ARG A 46 0.20 -3.61 -22.26
C ARG A 46 0.85 -2.93 -21.05
N ALA A 47 1.90 -3.52 -20.49
CA ALA A 47 2.62 -2.94 -19.35
C ALA A 47 3.31 -1.62 -19.72
N CYS A 48 3.83 -1.52 -20.94
CA CYS A 48 4.41 -0.29 -21.50
C CYS A 48 3.34 0.80 -21.67
N ARG A 49 2.21 0.48 -22.33
CA ARG A 49 1.10 1.44 -22.50
C ARG A 49 0.54 1.96 -21.18
N ASN A 50 0.52 1.13 -20.13
CA ASN A 50 0.11 1.55 -18.80
C ASN A 50 1.15 2.44 -18.09
N PHE A 51 2.44 2.33 -18.44
CA PHE A 51 3.54 3.04 -17.80
C PHE A 51 3.87 4.37 -18.49
N THR A 52 3.81 4.46 -19.82
CA THR A 52 4.16 5.67 -20.58
C THR A 52 3.42 6.93 -20.13
N PRO A 53 2.09 6.92 -19.87
CA PRO A 53 1.41 8.11 -19.36
C PRO A 53 1.96 8.54 -18.00
N LYS A 54 2.33 7.58 -17.13
CA LYS A 54 2.96 7.87 -15.84
C LYS A 54 4.35 8.47 -16.03
N LEU A 55 5.16 7.95 -16.95
CA LEU A 55 6.47 8.53 -17.24
C LEU A 55 6.36 9.95 -17.84
N SER A 56 5.35 10.21 -18.68
CA SER A 56 5.07 11.54 -19.27
C SER A 56 4.75 12.60 -18.21
N ILE A 57 3.91 12.25 -17.23
CA ILE A 57 3.61 13.13 -16.08
C ILE A 57 4.88 13.43 -15.28
N PHE A 58 5.71 12.41 -15.03
CA PHE A 58 6.98 12.56 -14.28
C PHE A 58 7.92 13.52 -14.98
N PHE A 59 8.15 13.28 -16.26
CA PHE A 59 9.05 14.05 -17.10
C PHE A 59 8.67 15.54 -17.13
N LYS A 60 7.40 15.84 -17.42
CA LYS A 60 6.89 17.21 -17.45
C LYS A 60 6.99 17.89 -16.09
N GLY A 61 6.66 17.15 -15.03
CA GLY A 61 6.75 17.64 -13.65
C GLY A 61 8.19 17.95 -13.21
N HIS A 62 9.13 17.06 -13.53
CA HIS A 62 10.54 17.23 -13.21
C HIS A 62 11.12 18.47 -13.91
N ASN A 63 10.98 18.56 -15.23
CA ASN A 63 11.55 19.66 -16.01
C ASN A 63 10.89 21.02 -15.74
N SER A 64 9.70 21.03 -15.14
CA SER A 64 9.05 22.28 -14.69
C SER A 64 9.48 22.70 -13.27
N ALA A 65 10.04 21.79 -12.47
CA ALA A 65 10.26 21.99 -11.03
C ALA A 65 11.73 21.94 -10.59
N MET A 66 12.61 21.34 -11.38
CA MET A 66 14.03 21.12 -11.05
C MET A 66 14.94 21.96 -11.94
N GLU A 67 16.06 22.41 -11.36
CA GLU A 67 17.13 23.05 -12.13
C GLU A 67 17.89 21.99 -12.94
N GLU A 68 18.14 20.81 -12.36
CA GLU A 68 18.68 19.66 -13.08
C GLU A 68 17.68 19.20 -14.14
N GLN A 69 18.16 19.14 -15.37
CA GLN A 69 17.34 18.79 -16.53
C GLN A 69 17.42 17.28 -16.78
N LEU A 70 16.27 16.67 -17.01
CA LEU A 70 16.14 15.27 -17.45
C LEU A 70 15.64 15.26 -18.89
N ASP A 71 16.32 14.52 -19.76
CA ASP A 71 15.77 14.11 -21.05
C ASP A 71 15.46 12.61 -21.05
N ILE A 72 14.56 12.18 -21.93
CA ILE A 72 14.25 10.76 -22.13
C ILE A 72 14.41 10.44 -23.61
N VAL A 73 15.03 9.30 -23.91
CA VAL A 73 15.17 8.77 -25.26
C VAL A 73 14.45 7.43 -25.34
N PHE A 74 13.36 7.42 -26.08
CA PHE A 74 12.59 6.22 -26.39
C PHE A 74 13.38 5.32 -27.36
N ILE A 75 13.57 4.07 -26.95
CA ILE A 75 14.20 3.00 -27.72
C ILE A 75 13.13 1.96 -28.00
N SER A 76 12.56 2.03 -29.18
CA SER A 76 11.43 1.20 -29.55
C SER A 76 11.81 -0.26 -29.72
N SER A 77 10.92 -1.11 -29.21
CA SER A 77 10.88 -2.55 -29.43
C SER A 77 9.68 -2.95 -30.31
N ASP A 78 9.09 -2.00 -31.02
CA ASP A 78 7.99 -2.24 -31.95
C ASP A 78 8.46 -3.04 -33.19
N ASP A 79 7.53 -3.78 -33.77
CA ASP A 79 7.79 -4.63 -34.93
C ASP A 79 7.83 -3.83 -36.25
N ASP A 80 7.13 -2.71 -36.32
CA ASP A 80 7.01 -1.87 -37.51
C ASP A 80 6.98 -0.36 -37.21
N GLN A 81 7.23 0.43 -38.26
CA GLN A 81 7.29 1.89 -38.21
C GLN A 81 5.95 2.51 -37.79
N ALA A 82 4.82 1.91 -38.16
CA ALA A 82 3.51 2.47 -37.87
C ALA A 82 3.17 2.35 -36.38
N ALA A 83 3.50 1.22 -35.76
CA ALA A 83 3.36 1.03 -34.31
C ALA A 83 4.30 1.98 -33.53
N PHE A 84 5.53 2.16 -34.00
CA PHE A 84 6.45 3.15 -33.46
C PHE A 84 5.87 4.57 -33.52
N ASP A 85 5.43 5.00 -34.71
CA ASP A 85 4.93 6.35 -34.93
C ASP A 85 3.69 6.63 -34.08
N GLU A 86 2.78 5.65 -33.98
CA GLU A 86 1.55 5.80 -33.19
C GLU A 86 1.86 5.94 -31.70
N TYR A 87 2.80 5.16 -31.18
CA TYR A 87 3.13 5.21 -29.76
C TYR A 87 3.96 6.45 -29.39
N PHE A 88 4.88 6.84 -30.26
CA PHE A 88 5.79 7.95 -30.01
C PHE A 88 5.05 9.30 -29.93
N LYS A 89 3.92 9.46 -30.62
CA LYS A 89 3.05 10.66 -30.53
C LYS A 89 2.61 11.01 -29.10
N GLU A 90 2.51 10.02 -28.21
CA GLU A 90 2.08 10.23 -26.83
C GLU A 90 3.22 10.71 -25.91
N MET A 91 4.45 10.74 -26.41
CA MET A 91 5.66 10.95 -25.61
C MET A 91 6.20 12.38 -25.75
N PRO A 92 6.40 13.12 -24.63
CA PRO A 92 6.89 14.50 -24.66
C PRO A 92 8.42 14.62 -24.78
N TRP A 93 9.10 13.54 -25.18
CA TRP A 93 10.56 13.40 -25.16
C TRP A 93 11.06 12.86 -26.50
N LYS A 94 12.35 12.52 -26.57
CA LYS A 94 13.06 12.19 -27.81
C LYS A 94 12.99 10.69 -28.11
N ALA A 95 13.28 10.27 -29.33
CA ALA A 95 13.38 8.86 -29.70
C ALA A 95 14.60 8.58 -30.57
N LEU A 96 15.14 7.37 -30.43
CA LEU A 96 16.03 6.83 -31.45
C LEU A 96 15.21 6.53 -32.72
N SER A 97 15.77 6.82 -33.90
CA SER A 97 15.09 6.51 -35.16
C SER A 97 14.78 5.01 -35.26
N PHE A 98 13.54 4.68 -35.63
CA PHE A 98 13.12 3.29 -35.80
C PHE A 98 13.96 2.52 -36.83
N SER A 99 14.52 3.21 -37.82
CA SER A 99 15.39 2.59 -38.84
C SER A 99 16.76 2.18 -38.29
N ASP A 100 17.22 2.76 -37.17
CA ASP A 100 18.50 2.40 -36.52
C ASP A 100 18.34 1.18 -35.59
N ARG A 101 17.91 0.07 -36.20
CA ARG A 101 17.64 -1.20 -35.50
C ARG A 101 18.90 -1.80 -34.88
N ASP A 102 20.04 -1.66 -35.54
CA ASP A 102 21.32 -2.18 -35.06
C ASP A 102 21.75 -1.49 -33.77
N ARG A 103 21.55 -0.16 -33.66
CA ARG A 103 21.82 0.58 -32.43
C ARG A 103 20.81 0.24 -31.33
N SER A 104 19.52 0.12 -31.66
CA SER A 104 18.51 -0.33 -30.69
C SER A 104 18.88 -1.70 -30.08
N LYS A 105 19.31 -2.65 -30.94
CA LYS A 105 19.79 -3.97 -30.51
C LYS A 105 21.05 -3.88 -29.65
N THR A 106 22.04 -3.09 -30.07
CA THR A 106 23.29 -2.88 -29.33
C THR A 106 23.02 -2.28 -27.95
N LEU A 107 22.09 -1.33 -27.84
CA LEU A 107 21.71 -0.72 -26.56
C LEU A 107 21.00 -1.73 -25.65
N ARG A 108 20.09 -2.54 -26.20
CA ARG A 108 19.40 -3.61 -25.45
C ARG A 108 20.40 -4.62 -24.87
N GLU A 109 21.38 -5.06 -25.67
CA GLU A 109 22.43 -5.97 -25.23
C GLU A 109 23.36 -5.31 -24.19
N LYS A 110 23.83 -4.08 -24.48
CA LYS A 110 24.74 -3.34 -23.59
C LYS A 110 24.14 -3.10 -22.20
N PHE A 111 22.84 -2.85 -22.12
CA PHE A 111 22.16 -2.58 -20.87
C PHE A 111 21.45 -3.79 -20.26
N ASN A 112 21.69 -4.99 -20.78
CA ASN A 112 21.05 -6.25 -20.37
C ASN A 112 19.52 -6.15 -20.24
N VAL A 113 18.87 -5.55 -21.23
CA VAL A 113 17.41 -5.35 -21.21
C VAL A 113 16.71 -6.62 -21.69
N GLU A 114 16.32 -7.45 -20.72
CA GLU A 114 15.59 -8.71 -20.96
C GLU A 114 14.10 -8.46 -21.23
N ASP A 115 13.45 -7.62 -20.43
CA ASP A 115 12.01 -7.33 -20.49
C ASP A 115 11.69 -5.85 -20.74
N ILE A 116 10.43 -5.57 -21.09
CA ILE A 116 9.89 -4.21 -21.26
C ILE A 116 8.56 -4.03 -20.49
N PRO A 117 8.27 -2.84 -19.93
CA PRO A 117 9.05 -1.60 -20.03
C PRO A 117 10.31 -1.61 -19.15
N THR A 118 11.40 -1.06 -19.66
CA THR A 118 12.65 -0.84 -18.93
C THR A 118 13.11 0.61 -19.09
N LEU A 119 13.65 1.21 -18.03
CA LEU A 119 14.13 2.58 -18.02
C LEU A 119 15.49 2.62 -17.34
N VAL A 120 16.55 2.86 -18.10
CA VAL A 120 17.91 3.00 -17.55
C VAL A 120 18.21 4.48 -17.41
N ILE A 121 18.67 4.92 -16.23
CA ILE A 121 19.03 6.32 -16.00
C ILE A 121 20.53 6.49 -16.15
N LEU A 122 20.91 7.44 -17.00
CA LEU A 122 22.27 7.88 -17.20
C LEU A 122 22.49 9.28 -16.62
N THR A 123 23.66 9.50 -16.03
CA THR A 123 24.13 10.84 -15.66
C THR A 123 24.49 11.64 -16.91
N SER A 124 24.70 12.95 -16.76
CA SER A 124 25.18 13.83 -17.84
C SER A 124 26.55 13.47 -18.42
N THR A 125 27.30 12.57 -17.77
CA THR A 125 28.57 12.00 -18.25
C THR A 125 28.42 10.61 -18.86
N CYS A 126 27.18 10.17 -19.14
CA CYS A 126 26.85 8.88 -19.74
C CYS A 126 27.21 7.66 -18.86
N GLN A 127 27.25 7.84 -17.54
CA GLN A 127 27.42 6.75 -16.58
C GLN A 127 26.05 6.25 -16.11
N VAL A 128 25.91 4.95 -15.86
CA VAL A 128 24.65 4.39 -15.35
C VAL A 128 24.48 4.79 -13.88
N GLU A 129 23.43 5.54 -13.61
CA GLU A 129 22.99 5.93 -12.27
C GLU A 129 21.99 4.90 -11.72
N SER A 130 21.11 4.36 -12.57
CA SER A 130 20.16 3.32 -12.18
C SER A 130 19.78 2.42 -13.35
N TRP A 131 19.69 1.12 -13.06
CA TRP A 131 19.26 0.09 -13.99
C TRP A 131 17.74 -0.15 -13.96
N ASP A 132 17.06 0.29 -12.89
CA ASP A 132 15.62 0.04 -12.68
C ASP A 132 14.84 1.35 -12.46
N GLY A 133 14.89 2.25 -13.44
CA GLY A 133 14.10 3.48 -13.42
C GLY A 133 12.59 3.22 -13.42
N VAL A 134 12.12 2.09 -13.94
CA VAL A 134 10.70 1.72 -13.94
C VAL A 134 10.24 1.37 -12.53
N GLY A 135 10.97 0.50 -11.82
CA GLY A 135 10.76 0.19 -10.41
C GLY A 135 10.85 1.44 -9.56
N LEU A 136 11.87 2.29 -9.75
CA LEU A 136 12.00 3.56 -9.02
C LEU A 136 10.78 4.49 -9.21
N ILE A 137 10.26 4.61 -10.42
CA ILE A 137 9.07 5.42 -10.71
C ILE A 137 7.78 4.74 -10.19
N ARG A 138 7.70 3.40 -10.22
CA ARG A 138 6.56 2.62 -9.70
C ARG A 138 6.50 2.62 -8.17
N ASP A 139 7.64 2.48 -7.49
CA ASP A 139 7.75 2.29 -6.05
C ASP A 139 7.75 3.59 -5.27
N ALA A 140 8.25 4.68 -5.85
CA ALA A 140 8.14 6.03 -5.30
C ALA A 140 8.63 7.10 -6.28
N TYR A 141 7.68 7.71 -6.98
CA TYR A 141 7.84 8.98 -7.69
C TYR A 141 8.68 10.05 -6.95
N GLY A 142 8.61 10.05 -5.61
CA GLY A 142 9.35 10.99 -4.76
C GLY A 142 10.68 10.50 -4.18
N ARG A 143 11.07 9.22 -4.27
CA ARG A 143 12.39 8.76 -3.76
C ARG A 143 13.49 8.91 -4.82
N ALA A 144 13.18 8.66 -6.08
CA ALA A 144 14.11 8.83 -7.20
C ALA A 144 14.63 10.29 -7.33
N THR A 145 13.73 11.27 -7.17
CA THR A 145 14.08 12.70 -7.14
C THR A 145 14.87 13.10 -5.89
N ARG A 146 14.71 12.39 -4.77
CA ARG A 146 15.38 12.72 -3.48
C ARG A 146 16.78 12.11 -3.34
N GLN A 147 17.11 11.01 -4.03
CA GLN A 147 18.45 10.43 -4.00
C GLN A 147 19.48 11.22 -4.82
N TRP A 148 19.07 11.89 -5.90
CA TRP A 148 19.97 12.69 -6.74
C TRP A 148 20.25 14.09 -6.20
N CYS A 149 19.38 14.62 -5.34
CA CYS A 149 19.57 15.89 -4.66
C CYS A 149 20.39 15.70 -3.38
N LYS A 150 21.72 15.60 -3.50
CA LYS A 150 22.60 15.79 -2.35
C LYS A 150 22.43 17.19 -1.77
N GLY A 151 21.58 17.28 -0.76
CA GLY A 151 21.64 18.26 0.32
C GLY A 151 20.83 19.52 0.13
N LYS A 152 19.53 19.48 0.49
CA LYS A 152 18.90 20.32 1.56
C LYS A 152 17.37 20.32 1.47
N HIS A 153 16.77 19.96 2.60
CA HIS A 153 15.39 20.22 3.09
C HIS A 153 14.17 19.71 2.31
N LEU A 154 13.44 18.81 2.99
CA LEU A 154 12.02 18.48 2.78
C LEU A 154 11.18 19.74 2.56
N PHE A 155 10.28 19.73 1.58
CA PHE A 155 8.99 20.39 1.75
C PHE A 155 7.83 19.40 1.76
N LEU A 156 7.24 19.39 2.94
CA LEU A 156 5.98 18.84 3.36
C LEU A 156 4.81 19.63 2.75
N SER A 157 3.61 19.06 2.80
CA SER A 157 2.37 19.84 2.82
C SER A 157 2.55 21.10 3.67
N LEU A 158 2.09 22.27 3.20
CA LEU A 158 2.10 23.53 3.97
C LEU A 158 1.40 23.44 5.35
N LYS A 159 0.75 22.31 5.65
CA LYS A 159 0.10 21.99 6.93
C LYS A 159 0.67 20.76 7.64
N ALA A 160 1.65 20.05 7.09
CA ALA A 160 2.19 18.87 7.76
C ALA A 160 2.93 19.30 9.02
N ARG A 161 2.62 18.62 10.12
CA ARG A 161 3.20 18.90 11.44
C ARG A 161 4.26 17.86 11.76
N GLU A 162 5.22 18.23 12.58
CA GLU A 162 6.14 17.28 13.20
C GLU A 162 5.33 16.15 13.87
N GLY A 163 5.68 14.90 13.58
CA GLY A 163 4.93 13.71 14.03
C GLY A 163 3.72 13.30 13.16
N ALA A 164 3.49 13.92 12.00
CA ALA A 164 2.48 13.46 11.04
C ALA A 164 2.80 12.07 10.48
N TYR A 165 1.77 11.24 10.32
CA TYR A 165 1.89 9.89 9.79
C TYR A 165 2.27 9.90 8.30
N VAL A 166 3.03 8.91 7.87
CA VAL A 166 3.57 8.79 6.51
C VAL A 166 3.04 7.50 5.86
N TRP A 167 2.35 7.64 4.73
CA TRP A 167 1.82 6.55 3.93
C TRP A 167 2.77 6.25 2.76
N TYR A 168 3.67 5.30 2.95
CA TYR A 168 4.59 4.84 1.90
C TYR A 168 3.84 4.06 0.82
N GLY A 169 4.23 4.23 -0.45
CA GLY A 169 3.56 3.60 -1.61
C GLY A 169 2.19 4.18 -1.97
N ILE A 170 1.65 5.11 -1.17
CA ILE A 170 0.37 5.77 -1.44
C ILE A 170 0.61 7.15 -2.05
N ILE A 171 -0.16 7.47 -3.08
CA ILE A 171 -0.13 8.77 -3.75
C ILE A 171 -1.45 9.51 -3.57
N CYS A 172 -1.41 10.83 -3.40
CA CYS A 172 -2.61 11.63 -3.62
C CYS A 172 -2.92 11.68 -5.11
N HIS A 173 -4.09 11.22 -5.56
CA HIS A 173 -4.47 11.21 -6.98
C HIS A 173 -4.70 12.61 -7.56
N GLN A 174 -4.90 13.62 -6.71
CA GLN A 174 -5.07 15.00 -7.16
C GLN A 174 -3.74 15.78 -7.24
N CYS A 175 -2.90 15.71 -6.20
CA CYS A 175 -1.65 16.48 -6.15
C CYS A 175 -0.40 15.63 -6.31
N TYR A 176 -0.55 14.34 -6.53
CA TYR A 176 0.52 13.35 -6.73
C TYR A 176 1.53 13.27 -5.57
N MET A 177 1.18 13.80 -4.39
CA MET A 177 2.03 13.75 -3.20
C MET A 177 2.34 12.31 -2.80
N SER A 178 3.63 11.98 -2.71
CA SER A 178 4.14 10.67 -2.29
C SER A 178 5.49 10.77 -1.55
N PRO A 179 5.69 10.03 -0.43
CA PRO A 179 4.64 9.34 0.31
C PRO A 179 3.60 10.35 0.80
N MET A 180 2.34 9.94 0.94
CA MET A 180 1.33 10.85 1.46
C MET A 180 1.62 11.13 2.94
N ILE A 181 1.67 12.40 3.35
CA ILE A 181 1.99 12.80 4.72
C ILE A 181 0.75 13.46 5.34
N GLY A 182 0.32 12.96 6.50
CA GLY A 182 -0.89 13.40 7.20
C GLY A 182 -2.09 12.49 6.94
N SER A 183 -3.30 13.06 6.88
CA SER A 183 -4.53 12.29 6.63
C SER A 183 -4.59 11.77 5.19
N ARG A 184 -4.89 10.48 5.06
CA ARG A 184 -5.22 9.81 3.80
C ARG A 184 -6.72 9.59 3.73
N HIS A 185 -7.34 9.99 2.63
CA HIS A 185 -8.75 9.77 2.37
C HIS A 185 -8.90 8.91 1.11
N GLY A 186 -9.23 7.65 1.28
CA GLY A 186 -9.40 6.75 0.14
C GLY A 186 -10.86 6.51 -0.19
N CYS A 187 -11.10 6.22 -1.45
CA CYS A 187 -12.39 5.78 -1.95
C CYS A 187 -12.71 4.38 -1.43
N ILE A 188 -13.99 4.17 -1.14
CA ILE A 188 -14.53 2.90 -0.63
C ILE A 188 -15.10 2.01 -1.75
N ASP A 189 -15.28 2.54 -2.95
CA ASP A 189 -15.79 1.76 -4.07
C ASP A 189 -14.71 0.78 -4.56
N GLU A 190 -15.07 -0.50 -4.66
CA GLU A 190 -14.12 -1.60 -4.95
C GLU A 190 -13.44 -1.45 -6.32
N ASN A 191 -14.03 -0.69 -7.24
CA ASN A 191 -13.48 -0.43 -8.56
C ASN A 191 -12.84 0.97 -8.67
N CYS A 192 -12.70 1.67 -7.55
CA CYS A 192 -12.20 3.04 -7.52
C CYS A 192 -11.04 3.19 -6.53
N TYR A 193 -9.83 3.35 -7.06
CA TYR A 193 -8.59 3.38 -6.27
C TYR A 193 -8.12 4.80 -5.94
N VAL A 194 -9.06 5.73 -5.77
CA VAL A 194 -8.72 7.15 -5.54
C VAL A 194 -8.35 7.37 -4.08
N ASP A 195 -7.17 7.94 -3.87
CA ASP A 195 -6.67 8.43 -2.58
C ASP A 195 -6.41 9.93 -2.65
N LEU A 196 -6.92 10.70 -1.69
CA LEU A 196 -6.70 12.14 -1.57
C LEU A 196 -6.05 12.51 -0.24
N CYS A 197 -5.11 13.45 -0.28
CA CYS A 197 -4.63 14.11 0.95
C CYS A 197 -5.70 15.08 1.49
N GLU A 198 -5.60 15.43 2.77
CA GLU A 198 -6.49 16.39 3.45
C GLU A 198 -6.74 17.69 2.67
N ILE A 199 -5.70 18.21 1.99
CA ILE A 199 -5.79 19.46 1.23
C ILE A 199 -6.62 19.30 -0.03
N CYS A 200 -6.48 18.15 -0.71
CA CYS A 200 -7.15 17.88 -1.97
C CYS A 200 -8.59 17.41 -1.75
N LEU A 201 -8.90 16.80 -0.60
CA LEU A 201 -10.25 16.35 -0.27
C LEU A 201 -11.31 17.46 -0.43
N SER A 202 -11.03 18.68 0.02
CA SER A 202 -11.99 19.80 -0.08
C SER A 202 -12.08 20.45 -1.46
N LYS A 203 -11.12 20.16 -2.35
CA LYS A 203 -10.99 20.78 -3.66
C LYS A 203 -11.43 19.87 -4.79
N THR A 204 -11.38 18.56 -4.57
CA THR A 204 -11.73 17.55 -5.56
C THR A 204 -13.17 17.11 -5.36
N LYS A 205 -13.99 17.22 -6.40
CA LYS A 205 -15.26 16.50 -6.46
C LYS A 205 -14.98 15.08 -6.90
N HIS A 206 -15.25 14.12 -6.02
CA HIS A 206 -15.21 12.70 -6.32
C HIS A 206 -16.63 12.13 -6.18
N GLU A 207 -17.05 11.29 -7.13
CA GLU A 207 -18.42 10.78 -7.20
C GLU A 207 -18.73 9.78 -6.08
N HIS A 208 -17.72 9.03 -5.63
CA HIS A 208 -17.85 8.09 -4.53
C HIS A 208 -17.49 8.74 -3.18
N PRO A 209 -18.02 8.22 -2.06
CA PRO A 209 -17.61 8.67 -0.74
C PRO A 209 -16.11 8.41 -0.50
N LEU A 210 -15.44 9.38 0.11
CA LEU A 210 -14.05 9.25 0.56
C LEU A 210 -14.02 9.13 2.08
N VAL A 211 -13.20 8.21 2.56
CA VAL A 211 -13.07 7.86 3.98
C VAL A 211 -11.65 8.14 4.43
N GLU A 212 -11.48 8.94 5.49
CA GLU A 212 -10.20 9.06 6.19
C GLU A 212 -9.77 7.71 6.78
N TYR A 213 -8.56 7.27 6.45
CA TYR A 213 -7.97 6.02 6.90
C TYR A 213 -7.49 6.12 8.35
N LEU A 214 -7.57 5.02 9.09
CA LEU A 214 -7.17 4.94 10.49
C LEU A 214 -5.65 5.09 10.64
N VAL A 215 -5.21 6.19 11.27
CA VAL A 215 -3.80 6.48 11.58
C VAL A 215 -3.43 6.01 12.99
N PRO A 216 -2.37 5.20 13.20
CA PRO A 216 -1.80 4.93 14.52
C PRO A 216 -1.41 6.23 15.25
N LYS A 217 -1.76 6.34 16.53
CA LYS A 217 -1.49 7.50 17.43
C LYS A 217 -2.37 8.76 17.24
N ARG A 218 -3.37 8.74 16.34
CA ARG A 218 -4.42 9.80 16.30
C ARG A 218 -5.66 9.40 17.09
N GLN A 219 -6.37 10.42 17.57
CA GLN A 219 -7.70 10.31 18.15
C GLN A 219 -8.73 10.30 17.01
N TYR A 220 -9.55 9.26 16.90
CA TYR A 220 -10.56 9.09 15.87
C TYR A 220 -11.82 9.87 16.19
N SER A 221 -12.39 10.51 15.18
CA SER A 221 -13.72 11.08 15.27
C SER A 221 -14.77 10.00 15.01
N PHE A 222 -15.57 9.68 16.03
CA PHE A 222 -16.69 8.75 15.86
C PHE A 222 -17.76 9.27 14.89
N GLU A 223 -17.82 10.58 14.63
CA GLU A 223 -18.79 11.16 13.70
C GLU A 223 -18.68 10.53 12.30
N GLN A 224 -17.47 10.20 11.86
CA GLN A 224 -17.26 9.57 10.57
C GLN A 224 -17.72 8.11 10.58
N LEU A 225 -17.37 7.36 11.64
CA LEU A 225 -17.82 5.99 11.82
C LEU A 225 -19.36 5.90 11.80
N PHE A 226 -20.03 6.80 12.53
CA PHE A 226 -21.50 6.85 12.59
C PHE A 226 -22.14 7.26 11.27
N LYS A 227 -21.46 8.07 10.45
CA LYS A 227 -21.93 8.38 9.09
C LYS A 227 -21.81 7.18 8.16
N LEU A 228 -20.73 6.42 8.27
CA LEU A 228 -20.48 5.25 7.42
C LEU A 228 -21.39 4.08 7.79
N VAL A 229 -21.57 3.85 9.08
CA VAL A 229 -22.41 2.78 9.62
C VAL A 229 -23.38 3.42 10.61
N PRO A 230 -24.54 3.93 10.16
CA PRO A 230 -25.49 4.63 11.04
C PRO A 230 -26.27 3.69 11.97
N HIS A 231 -26.40 2.42 11.59
CA HIS A 231 -27.04 1.39 12.41
C HIS A 231 -26.29 0.06 12.35
N LEU A 232 -26.33 -0.67 13.45
CA LEU A 232 -25.89 -2.05 13.59
C LEU A 232 -27.10 -2.99 13.62
N LEU A 233 -26.87 -4.26 13.33
CA LEU A 233 -27.85 -5.33 13.46
C LEU A 233 -27.66 -6.03 14.80
N ASN A 234 -28.75 -6.26 15.52
CA ASN A 234 -28.75 -7.07 16.73
C ASN A 234 -28.35 -8.54 16.39
N PRO A 235 -27.52 -9.23 17.19
CA PRO A 235 -27.00 -10.57 16.87
C PRO A 235 -28.05 -11.60 16.47
N ASN A 236 -29.26 -11.54 17.04
CA ASN A 236 -30.31 -12.55 16.83
C ASN A 236 -31.60 -12.00 16.20
N SER A 237 -31.57 -10.79 15.65
CA SER A 237 -32.74 -10.20 14.97
C SER A 237 -32.33 -9.22 13.89
N GLU A 238 -33.29 -8.76 13.09
CA GLU A 238 -33.10 -7.66 12.14
C GLU A 238 -33.28 -6.28 12.79
N GLU A 239 -33.53 -6.24 14.11
CA GLU A 239 -33.62 -5.00 14.88
C GLU A 239 -32.34 -4.17 14.72
N LYS A 240 -32.55 -2.89 14.43
CA LYS A 240 -31.49 -1.91 14.20
C LYS A 240 -31.12 -1.22 15.51
N ILE A 241 -29.82 -1.16 15.79
CA ILE A 241 -29.24 -0.44 16.93
C ILE A 241 -28.54 0.80 16.38
N GLU A 242 -28.86 1.99 16.88
CA GLU A 242 -28.15 3.21 16.48
C GLU A 242 -26.67 3.10 16.85
N THR A 243 -25.76 3.22 15.89
CA THR A 243 -24.33 2.92 16.12
C THR A 243 -23.71 3.78 17.21
N LYS A 244 -24.14 5.05 17.35
CA LYS A 244 -23.67 5.95 18.40
C LYS A 244 -23.91 5.44 19.82
N THR A 245 -24.92 4.58 20.01
CA THR A 245 -25.30 4.05 21.32
C THR A 245 -24.31 3.03 21.87
N ILE A 246 -23.40 2.52 21.02
CA ILE A 246 -22.45 1.48 21.46
C ILE A 246 -21.44 1.98 22.50
N TRP A 247 -21.17 3.29 22.53
CA TRP A 247 -20.32 3.94 23.54
C TRP A 247 -21.11 4.57 24.70
N GLU A 248 -22.44 4.47 24.70
CA GLU A 248 -23.27 4.97 25.81
C GLU A 248 -23.12 4.09 27.06
N ASN A 249 -23.78 4.49 28.15
CA ASN A 249 -23.86 3.74 29.40
C ASN A 249 -22.48 3.41 30.02
N GLY A 250 -21.51 4.31 29.83
CA GLY A 250 -20.20 4.21 30.47
C GLY A 250 -19.22 3.26 29.79
N VAL A 251 -19.52 2.74 28.59
CA VAL A 251 -18.61 1.92 27.79
C VAL A 251 -17.30 2.69 27.53
N LYS A 252 -16.17 2.07 27.89
CA LYS A 252 -14.82 2.65 27.80
C LYS A 252 -14.05 2.21 26.57
N SER A 253 -14.39 1.06 26.01
CA SER A 253 -13.74 0.55 24.80
C SER A 253 -14.65 -0.38 24.01
N VAL A 254 -14.45 -0.42 22.69
CA VAL A 254 -15.20 -1.25 21.74
C VAL A 254 -14.20 -2.00 20.86
N GLY A 255 -14.43 -3.30 20.68
CA GLY A 255 -13.69 -4.15 19.76
C GLY A 255 -14.41 -4.28 18.41
N PHE A 256 -13.73 -3.97 17.31
CA PHE A 256 -14.20 -4.24 15.95
C PHE A 256 -13.60 -5.55 15.46
N TYR A 257 -14.44 -6.58 15.37
CA TYR A 257 -14.05 -7.94 15.06
C TYR A 257 -14.31 -8.27 13.58
N PHE A 258 -13.26 -8.27 12.78
CA PHE A 258 -13.25 -8.65 11.38
C PHE A 258 -13.09 -10.16 11.26
N SER A 259 -14.08 -10.82 10.66
CA SER A 259 -14.15 -12.29 10.62
C SER A 259 -15.10 -12.76 9.52
N ALA A 260 -15.02 -14.04 9.13
CA ALA A 260 -15.96 -14.64 8.20
C ALA A 260 -16.27 -16.10 8.54
N HIS A 261 -17.43 -16.58 8.10
CA HIS A 261 -17.87 -17.97 8.26
C HIS A 261 -16.96 -18.94 7.51
N TYR A 262 -16.53 -18.62 6.29
CA TYR A 262 -15.68 -19.51 5.48
C TYR A 262 -14.25 -19.66 6.05
N CYS A 263 -13.81 -18.72 6.89
CA CYS A 263 -12.47 -18.65 7.43
C CYS A 263 -12.29 -19.59 8.65
N GLU A 264 -11.47 -20.63 8.50
CA GLU A 264 -11.24 -21.61 9.56
C GLU A 264 -10.58 -21.03 10.83
N PRO A 265 -9.51 -20.22 10.74
CA PRO A 265 -8.95 -19.54 11.91
C PRO A 265 -9.97 -18.67 12.65
N CYS A 266 -10.89 -18.07 11.90
CA CYS A 266 -11.97 -17.26 12.43
C CYS A 266 -12.97 -18.10 13.23
N ARG A 267 -13.42 -19.23 12.66
CA ARG A 267 -14.31 -20.18 13.35
C ARG A 267 -13.66 -20.77 14.60
N ALA A 268 -12.34 -20.97 14.60
CA ALA A 268 -11.60 -21.42 15.78
C ALA A 268 -11.55 -20.34 16.89
N PHE A 269 -11.37 -19.07 16.52
CA PHE A 269 -11.23 -17.98 17.48
C PHE A 269 -12.57 -17.46 18.04
N THR A 270 -13.64 -17.44 17.25
CA THR A 270 -14.94 -16.87 17.64
C THR A 270 -15.51 -17.44 18.95
N PRO A 271 -15.54 -18.77 19.17
CA PRO A 271 -16.03 -19.34 20.42
C PRO A 271 -15.24 -18.85 21.65
N LYS A 272 -13.90 -18.75 21.51
CA LYS A 272 -13.01 -18.25 22.57
C LYS A 272 -13.28 -16.78 22.88
N LEU A 273 -13.48 -15.95 21.86
CA LEU A 273 -13.85 -14.55 22.05
C LEU A 273 -15.22 -14.41 22.71
N ALA A 274 -16.20 -15.25 22.33
CA ALA A 274 -17.53 -15.27 22.93
C ALA A 274 -17.52 -15.65 24.42
N GLU A 275 -16.69 -16.61 24.81
CA GLU A 275 -16.50 -17.00 26.23
C GLU A 275 -15.91 -15.84 27.04
N VAL A 276 -14.81 -15.24 26.57
CA VAL A 276 -14.16 -14.10 27.23
C VAL A 276 -15.10 -12.88 27.31
N TYR A 277 -15.90 -12.65 26.27
CA TYR A 277 -16.89 -11.57 26.28
C TYR A 277 -18.00 -11.82 27.31
N LYS A 278 -18.53 -13.05 27.41
CA LYS A 278 -19.54 -13.41 28.44
C LYS A 278 -19.00 -13.19 29.85
N GLU A 279 -17.76 -13.59 30.11
CA GLU A 279 -17.09 -13.33 31.38
C GLU A 279 -16.95 -11.83 31.66
N ALA A 280 -16.55 -11.05 30.65
CA ALA A 280 -16.46 -9.60 30.77
C ALA A 280 -17.81 -8.94 31.10
N GLN A 281 -18.91 -9.38 30.46
CA GLN A 281 -20.26 -8.89 30.77
C GLN A 281 -20.68 -9.27 32.20
N ALA A 282 -20.39 -10.50 32.64
CA ALA A 282 -20.67 -10.94 34.02
C ALA A 282 -19.90 -10.13 35.07
N ASN A 283 -18.69 -9.66 34.72
CA ASN A 283 -17.86 -8.78 35.53
C ASN A 283 -18.17 -7.28 35.36
N PHE A 284 -19.24 -6.93 34.64
CA PHE A 284 -19.65 -5.55 34.36
C PHE A 284 -18.53 -4.68 33.74
N LEU A 285 -17.64 -5.30 32.96
CA LEU A 285 -16.59 -4.54 32.28
C LEU A 285 -17.22 -3.62 31.23
N PRO A 286 -16.82 -2.34 31.16
CA PRO A 286 -17.37 -1.38 30.21
C PRO A 286 -16.78 -1.58 28.80
N PHE A 287 -17.00 -2.77 28.22
CA PHE A 287 -16.48 -3.21 26.94
C PHE A 287 -17.59 -3.77 26.05
N ARG A 288 -17.57 -3.46 24.75
CA ARG A 288 -18.48 -4.03 23.74
C ARG A 288 -17.71 -4.56 22.54
N ILE A 289 -18.35 -5.41 21.74
CA ILE A 289 -17.81 -5.90 20.47
C ILE A 289 -18.80 -5.54 19.34
N VAL A 290 -18.27 -5.29 18.14
CA VAL A 290 -19.01 -5.20 16.88
C VAL A 290 -18.41 -6.19 15.90
N PHE A 291 -19.25 -7.04 15.32
CA PHE A 291 -18.86 -7.92 14.22
C PHE A 291 -18.82 -7.15 12.89
N VAL A 292 -17.73 -7.32 12.14
CA VAL A 292 -17.56 -6.85 10.77
C VAL A 292 -17.33 -8.07 9.89
N SER A 293 -18.31 -8.40 9.06
CA SER A 293 -18.25 -9.58 8.22
C SER A 293 -17.21 -9.45 7.12
N SER A 294 -16.62 -10.56 6.68
CA SER A 294 -15.93 -10.64 5.40
C SER A 294 -16.51 -11.77 4.53
N ASP A 295 -17.70 -12.26 4.88
CA ASP A 295 -18.41 -13.29 4.13
C ASP A 295 -18.83 -12.81 2.73
N PHE A 296 -18.87 -13.73 1.78
CA PHE A 296 -19.19 -13.41 0.39
C PHE A 296 -20.69 -13.31 0.11
N ASN A 297 -21.54 -13.76 1.04
CA ASN A 297 -22.99 -13.77 0.85
C ASN A 297 -23.73 -13.60 2.19
N GLU A 298 -24.96 -13.11 2.08
CA GLU A 298 -25.81 -12.75 3.23
C GLU A 298 -26.25 -13.97 4.05
N GLN A 299 -26.38 -15.14 3.44
CA GLN A 299 -26.72 -16.37 4.15
C GLN A 299 -25.59 -16.77 5.12
N SER A 300 -24.36 -16.89 4.62
CA SER A 300 -23.19 -17.21 5.46
C SER A 300 -22.96 -16.15 6.54
N PHE A 301 -23.17 -14.87 6.22
CA PHE A 301 -23.15 -13.79 7.19
C PHE A 301 -24.18 -13.99 8.31
N ASN A 302 -25.43 -14.31 7.96
CA ASN A 302 -26.52 -14.49 8.92
C ASN A 302 -26.36 -15.75 9.78
N GLU A 303 -25.90 -16.85 9.18
CA GLU A 303 -25.57 -18.09 9.91
C GLU A 303 -24.49 -17.80 10.95
N TYR A 304 -23.38 -17.19 10.55
CA TYR A 304 -22.25 -16.99 11.44
C TYR A 304 -22.47 -15.91 12.50
N ARG A 305 -23.17 -14.81 12.17
CA ARG A 305 -23.50 -13.79 13.19
C ARG A 305 -24.42 -14.34 14.28
N SER A 306 -25.25 -15.35 13.97
CA SER A 306 -26.19 -15.95 14.94
C SER A 306 -25.48 -16.72 16.06
N GLU A 307 -24.22 -17.10 15.84
CA GLU A 307 -23.37 -17.73 16.85
C GLU A 307 -22.76 -16.71 17.84
N MET A 308 -22.84 -15.42 17.52
CA MET A 308 -22.14 -14.36 18.24
C MET A 308 -23.08 -13.58 19.18
N PRO A 309 -22.64 -13.23 20.41
CA PRO A 309 -23.46 -12.49 21.37
C PRO A 309 -23.41 -10.96 21.20
N TRP A 310 -22.89 -10.44 20.08
CA TRP A 310 -22.67 -9.00 19.87
C TRP A 310 -23.26 -8.48 18.55
N PRO A 311 -23.55 -7.17 18.44
CA PRO A 311 -24.07 -6.56 17.22
C PRO A 311 -23.14 -6.71 16.02
N ALA A 312 -23.71 -6.68 14.82
CA ALA A 312 -23.00 -6.77 13.56
C ALA A 312 -23.21 -5.52 12.70
N VAL A 313 -22.20 -5.16 11.93
CA VAL A 313 -22.38 -4.21 10.82
C VAL A 313 -23.26 -4.86 9.76
N PRO A 314 -24.25 -4.15 9.18
CA PRO A 314 -25.06 -4.67 8.09
C PRO A 314 -24.21 -5.23 6.95
N PHE A 315 -24.67 -6.34 6.35
CA PHE A 315 -23.98 -6.97 5.23
C PHE A 315 -23.75 -5.97 4.08
N LYS A 316 -22.61 -6.08 3.40
CA LYS A 316 -22.11 -5.14 2.37
C LYS A 316 -21.70 -3.76 2.85
N LEU A 317 -21.69 -3.46 4.16
CA LEU A 317 -21.03 -2.27 4.70
C LEU A 317 -19.65 -2.59 5.30
N ASP A 318 -19.20 -3.84 5.17
CA ASP A 318 -17.92 -4.32 5.67
C ASP A 318 -16.73 -3.67 4.96
N HIS A 319 -16.78 -3.49 3.65
CA HIS A 319 -15.74 -2.84 2.86
C HIS A 319 -15.42 -1.42 3.37
N LEU A 320 -16.41 -0.71 3.93
CA LEU A 320 -16.24 0.61 4.55
C LEU A 320 -15.31 0.53 5.76
N LEU A 321 -15.61 -0.39 6.68
CA LEU A 321 -14.84 -0.56 7.90
C LEU A 321 -13.50 -1.24 7.63
N ARG A 322 -13.43 -2.15 6.67
CA ARG A 322 -12.17 -2.78 6.24
C ARG A 322 -11.21 -1.73 5.71
N THR A 323 -11.70 -0.82 4.89
CA THR A 323 -10.95 0.33 4.38
C THR A 323 -10.57 1.29 5.50
N TYR A 324 -11.53 1.65 6.35
CA TYR A 324 -11.31 2.55 7.49
C TYR A 324 -10.20 2.01 8.41
N PHE A 325 -10.36 0.80 8.95
CA PHE A 325 -9.41 0.16 9.86
C PHE A 325 -8.13 -0.34 9.19
N GLN A 326 -8.11 -0.42 7.86
CA GLN A 326 -7.07 -1.06 7.05
C GLN A 326 -6.83 -2.52 7.42
N SER A 327 -7.93 -3.28 7.51
CA SER A 327 -7.82 -4.72 7.74
C SER A 327 -7.45 -5.43 6.43
N THR A 328 -6.24 -5.98 6.36
CA THR A 328 -5.75 -6.73 5.19
C THR A 328 -6.07 -8.22 5.25
N TYR A 329 -6.21 -8.77 6.46
CA TYR A 329 -6.54 -10.18 6.71
C TYR A 329 -7.58 -10.36 7.83
N ILE A 330 -8.04 -11.59 8.01
CA ILE A 330 -8.97 -12.05 9.06
C ILE A 330 -8.46 -13.36 9.70
N PRO A 331 -8.77 -13.64 10.98
CA PRO A 331 -9.52 -12.80 11.91
C PRO A 331 -8.70 -11.61 12.40
N ARG A 332 -9.33 -10.46 12.60
CA ARG A 332 -8.68 -9.28 13.18
C ARG A 332 -9.59 -8.58 14.19
N LEU A 333 -9.02 -8.12 15.30
CA LEU A 333 -9.77 -7.45 16.37
C LEU A 333 -9.06 -6.15 16.74
N PHE A 334 -9.66 -5.02 16.35
CA PHE A 334 -9.18 -3.68 16.66
C PHE A 334 -9.90 -3.15 17.89
N ILE A 335 -9.17 -2.57 18.84
CA ILE A 335 -9.75 -2.05 20.08
C ILE A 335 -9.66 -0.54 20.10
N VAL A 336 -10.80 0.13 20.21
CA VAL A 336 -10.91 1.59 20.21
C VAL A 336 -11.54 2.05 21.53
N SER A 337 -10.91 2.98 22.22
CA SER A 337 -11.44 3.58 23.46
C SER A 337 -12.58 4.56 23.19
N SER A 338 -13.31 4.96 24.23
CA SER A 338 -14.45 5.90 24.18
C SER A 338 -14.08 7.34 23.86
N ASP A 339 -12.81 7.68 23.82
CA ASP A 339 -12.31 8.96 23.29
C ASP A 339 -11.78 8.83 21.86
N GLY A 340 -11.88 7.65 21.25
CA GLY A 340 -11.47 7.39 19.87
C GLY A 340 -10.00 7.02 19.72
N LYS A 341 -9.28 6.61 20.76
CA LYS A 341 -7.89 6.15 20.64
C LYS A 341 -7.82 4.67 20.24
N LEU A 342 -6.92 4.30 19.33
CA LEU A 342 -6.59 2.89 19.09
C LEU A 342 -5.79 2.34 20.27
N LEU A 343 -6.38 1.40 21.02
CA LEU A 343 -5.74 0.74 22.15
C LEU A 343 -4.94 -0.51 21.74
N SER A 344 -5.44 -1.26 20.74
CA SER A 344 -4.74 -2.44 20.20
C SER A 344 -5.19 -2.73 18.75
N ARG A 345 -4.25 -3.20 17.92
CA ARG A 345 -4.48 -3.79 16.58
C ARG A 345 -4.38 -5.32 16.59
N ARG A 346 -4.03 -5.89 17.74
CA ARG A 346 -3.67 -7.30 17.96
C ARG A 346 -4.64 -7.95 18.95
N GLY A 347 -5.90 -7.53 18.92
CA GLY A 347 -6.90 -7.98 19.90
C GLY A 347 -7.09 -9.50 19.90
N VAL A 348 -6.90 -10.16 18.74
CA VAL A 348 -6.95 -11.62 18.62
C VAL A 348 -5.85 -12.28 19.46
N ASP A 349 -4.62 -11.76 19.36
CA ASP A 349 -3.46 -12.27 20.11
C ASP A 349 -3.57 -11.97 21.60
N ASP A 350 -3.98 -10.74 21.93
CA ASP A 350 -4.17 -10.28 23.29
C ASP A 350 -5.20 -11.16 24.03
N VAL A 351 -6.36 -11.41 23.42
CA VAL A 351 -7.39 -12.33 23.96
C VAL A 351 -6.85 -13.75 23.99
N SER A 352 -6.12 -14.18 22.96
CA SER A 352 -5.63 -15.54 22.90
C SER A 352 -4.64 -15.87 24.01
N ARG A 353 -3.79 -14.91 24.40
CA ARG A 353 -2.77 -15.06 25.44
C ARG A 353 -3.28 -14.74 26.84
N LYS A 354 -4.14 -13.71 26.99
CA LYS A 354 -4.50 -13.13 28.30
C LYS A 354 -5.97 -13.31 28.66
N GLY A 355 -6.83 -13.77 27.75
CA GLY A 355 -8.26 -13.93 28.00
C GLY A 355 -8.91 -12.63 28.45
N VAL A 356 -9.72 -12.69 29.52
CA VAL A 356 -10.44 -11.53 30.09
C VAL A 356 -9.51 -10.41 30.58
N GLU A 357 -8.26 -10.71 30.96
CA GLU A 357 -7.33 -9.69 31.42
C GLU A 357 -6.98 -8.68 30.32
N ALA A 358 -7.00 -9.09 29.05
CA ALA A 358 -6.85 -8.16 27.93
C ALA A 358 -7.95 -7.08 27.94
N LEU A 359 -9.21 -7.49 28.14
CA LEU A 359 -10.36 -6.58 28.18
C LEU A 359 -10.27 -5.65 29.39
N LYS A 360 -9.83 -6.15 30.55
CA LYS A 360 -9.59 -5.33 31.74
C LYS A 360 -8.54 -4.24 31.48
N THR A 361 -7.46 -4.54 30.76
CA THR A 361 -6.48 -3.53 30.34
C THR A 361 -7.10 -2.48 29.42
N TRP A 362 -7.83 -2.90 28.39
CA TRP A 362 -8.43 -1.97 27.42
C TRP A 362 -9.48 -1.03 28.04
N THR A 363 -10.24 -1.51 29.01
CA THR A 363 -11.24 -0.68 29.72
C THR A 363 -10.63 0.40 30.61
N LYS A 364 -9.35 0.31 30.96
CA LYS A 364 -8.62 1.37 31.68
C LYS A 364 -8.14 2.50 30.76
N GLY A 365 -8.27 2.36 29.44
CA GLY A 365 -7.76 3.34 28.45
C GLY A 365 -6.24 3.33 28.30
N GLU A 366 -5.56 2.36 28.90
CA GLU A 366 -4.13 2.14 28.73
C GLU A 366 -3.88 1.60 27.32
N THR A 367 -3.06 2.30 26.53
CA THR A 367 -2.57 1.74 25.27
C THR A 367 -1.70 0.54 25.57
N VAL A 368 -2.01 -0.60 24.93
CA VAL A 368 -1.07 -1.72 24.93
C VAL A 368 0.19 -1.20 24.23
N ALA A 369 1.33 -1.25 24.92
CA ALA A 369 2.59 -0.83 24.34
C ALA A 369 2.78 -1.56 22.99
N PRO A 370 3.31 -0.89 21.95
CA PRO A 370 3.78 -1.60 20.78
C PRO A 370 4.71 -2.74 21.21
N PRO A 371 4.86 -3.79 20.37
CA PRO A 371 5.96 -4.73 20.56
C PRO A 371 7.25 -3.93 20.80
N THR A 372 8.11 -4.40 21.72
CA THR A 372 9.42 -3.78 21.92
C THR A 372 10.20 -3.77 20.61
N ALA A 373 11.24 -2.93 20.48
CA ALA A 373 12.03 -2.81 19.24
C ALA A 373 12.57 -4.17 18.71
N ASP A 374 12.61 -5.20 19.57
CA ASP A 374 13.05 -6.56 19.26
C ASP A 374 11.94 -7.52 18.75
N GLU A 375 10.67 -7.09 18.74
CA GLU A 375 9.53 -7.90 18.31
C GLU A 375 9.02 -7.43 16.93
N TYR A 376 9.63 -7.97 15.87
CA TYR A 376 9.22 -7.72 14.48
C TYR A 376 7.84 -8.32 14.16
N GLU A 377 7.01 -7.61 13.40
CA GLU A 377 5.67 -8.04 12.96
C GLU A 377 5.74 -8.53 11.51
N TRP A 378 5.46 -9.82 11.28
CA TRP A 378 5.42 -10.42 9.94
C TRP A 378 4.01 -10.30 9.36
N ASP A 379 3.70 -9.12 8.83
CA ASP A 379 2.42 -8.83 8.19
C ASP A 379 2.07 -9.88 7.12
N ASP A 380 0.80 -10.30 7.09
CA ASP A 380 0.23 -11.30 6.18
C ASP A 380 0.84 -12.73 6.27
N ILE A 381 1.68 -13.01 7.28
CA ILE A 381 2.19 -14.36 7.57
C ILE A 381 1.46 -14.95 8.77
N SER A 382 0.79 -16.09 8.56
CA SER A 382 0.12 -16.86 9.62
C SER A 382 0.96 -18.05 10.07
N CYS A 383 0.91 -18.38 11.36
CA CYS A 383 1.43 -19.65 11.86
C CYS A 383 0.53 -20.81 11.43
N ASN A 384 1.05 -21.81 10.73
CA ASN A 384 0.27 -22.95 10.23
C ASN A 384 -0.27 -23.85 11.36
N GLU A 385 0.30 -23.81 12.57
CA GLU A 385 -0.12 -24.68 13.69
C GLU A 385 -1.14 -24.04 14.63
N CYS A 386 -1.04 -22.74 14.90
CA CYS A 386 -1.99 -22.05 15.80
C CYS A 386 -2.85 -21.00 15.10
N SER A 387 -2.67 -20.85 13.79
CA SER A 387 -3.35 -19.89 12.93
C SER A 387 -3.20 -18.43 13.36
N ILE A 388 -2.25 -18.13 14.25
CA ILE A 388 -1.99 -16.76 14.69
C ILE A 388 -1.44 -15.97 13.51
N SER A 389 -2.03 -14.80 13.26
CA SER A 389 -1.62 -13.89 12.18
C SER A 389 -1.79 -12.43 12.66
N PRO A 390 -0.75 -11.59 12.53
CA PRO A 390 0.55 -11.89 11.93
C PRO A 390 1.43 -12.68 12.92
N ILE A 391 2.45 -13.38 12.45
CA ILE A 391 3.48 -13.90 13.36
C ILE A 391 4.23 -12.70 13.97
N ILE A 392 4.30 -12.64 15.30
CA ILE A 392 5.07 -11.63 16.04
C ILE A 392 6.33 -12.25 16.62
N GLY A 393 7.48 -11.59 16.39
CA GLY A 393 8.79 -12.01 16.85
C GLY A 393 9.53 -12.85 15.80
N GLN A 394 10.10 -13.98 16.23
CA GLN A 394 10.80 -14.89 15.33
C GLN A 394 9.80 -15.71 14.51
N ARG A 395 9.97 -15.70 13.18
CA ARG A 395 9.26 -16.51 12.20
C ARG A 395 10.13 -17.68 11.79
N TYR A 396 9.54 -18.88 11.75
CA TYR A 396 10.24 -20.09 11.34
C TYR A 396 9.58 -20.67 10.09
N HIS A 397 10.28 -20.72 8.97
CA HIS A 397 9.78 -21.24 7.70
C HIS A 397 10.24 -22.68 7.49
N CYS A 398 9.37 -23.54 6.96
CA CYS A 398 9.76 -24.87 6.51
C CYS A 398 10.07 -24.82 4.99
N PRO A 399 11.33 -25.06 4.56
CA PRO A 399 11.69 -25.04 3.15
C PRO A 399 11.16 -26.25 2.36
N THR A 400 10.59 -27.26 3.05
CA THR A 400 10.07 -28.49 2.43
C THR A 400 8.55 -28.45 2.24
N CYS A 401 7.83 -27.77 3.14
CA CYS A 401 6.38 -27.63 3.06
C CYS A 401 6.01 -26.32 2.36
N ASP A 402 5.12 -26.37 1.39
CA ASP A 402 4.63 -25.16 0.72
C ASP A 402 3.96 -24.19 1.71
N ASN A 403 4.43 -22.94 1.73
CA ASN A 403 3.89 -21.84 2.55
C ASN A 403 3.64 -22.22 4.02
N TYR A 404 4.62 -22.88 4.64
CA TYR A 404 4.50 -23.34 6.02
C TYR A 404 5.43 -22.55 6.94
N ASP A 405 4.83 -21.72 7.78
CA ASP A 405 5.46 -20.82 8.73
C ASP A 405 4.96 -21.07 10.15
N LEU A 406 5.85 -21.00 11.14
CA LEU A 406 5.54 -21.18 12.55
C LEU A 406 5.98 -19.98 13.38
N CYS A 407 5.15 -19.63 14.37
CA CYS A 407 5.57 -18.73 15.44
C CYS A 407 6.48 -19.44 16.44
N SER A 408 7.23 -18.69 17.23
CA SER A 408 8.20 -19.24 18.19
C SER A 408 7.58 -20.15 19.26
N ALA A 409 6.27 -20.05 19.51
CA ALA A 409 5.56 -20.94 20.42
C ALA A 409 5.23 -22.30 19.79
N CYS A 410 4.96 -22.33 18.48
CA CYS A 410 4.65 -23.55 17.74
C CYS A 410 5.91 -24.26 17.26
N GLU A 411 6.97 -23.54 16.91
CA GLU A 411 8.27 -24.13 16.59
C GLU A 411 8.76 -25.07 17.70
N LYS A 412 8.63 -24.66 18.98
CA LYS A 412 9.01 -25.47 20.15
C LYS A 412 8.27 -26.80 20.29
N LYS A 413 7.12 -26.97 19.62
CA LYS A 413 6.38 -28.23 19.62
C LYS A 413 6.96 -29.26 18.64
N GLY A 414 7.84 -28.82 17.75
CA GLY A 414 8.43 -29.63 16.69
C GLY A 414 7.56 -29.72 15.45
N HIS A 415 8.21 -29.80 14.29
CA HIS A 415 7.64 -30.11 12.99
C HIS A 415 8.49 -31.22 12.33
N GLU A 416 7.90 -32.04 11.46
CA GLU A 416 8.57 -33.21 10.87
C GLU A 416 9.82 -32.82 10.05
N HIS A 417 9.75 -31.70 9.35
CA HIS A 417 10.88 -31.14 8.60
C HIS A 417 11.66 -30.10 9.41
N ARG A 418 12.93 -29.91 9.04
CA ARG A 418 13.78 -28.85 9.61
C ARG A 418 13.15 -27.48 9.32
N LEU A 419 13.02 -26.67 10.37
CA LEU A 419 12.56 -25.29 10.28
C LEU A 419 13.76 -24.33 10.21
N GLU A 420 13.64 -23.28 9.43
CA GLU A 420 14.62 -22.21 9.26
C GLU A 420 14.10 -20.93 9.87
N LEU A 421 14.91 -20.29 10.72
CA LEU A 421 14.59 -18.97 11.24
C LEU A 421 14.64 -17.97 10.10
N VAL A 422 13.52 -17.33 9.79
CA VAL A 422 13.46 -16.26 8.80
C VAL A 422 14.09 -15.02 9.43
N PRO A 423 15.18 -14.49 8.85
CA PRO A 423 15.85 -13.31 9.39
C PRO A 423 14.92 -12.11 9.29
N GLN A 424 14.73 -11.41 10.41
CA GLN A 424 14.17 -10.06 10.42
C GLN A 424 15.14 -9.21 9.59
N SER A 425 14.81 -8.80 8.37
CA SER A 425 15.72 -7.94 7.59
C SER A 425 16.00 -6.66 8.43
N ILE A 426 17.21 -6.10 8.49
CA ILE A 426 18.12 -5.67 7.42
C ILE A 426 19.54 -5.55 8.02
N GLU A 427 20.58 -6.09 7.39
CA GLU A 427 21.90 -5.45 7.36
C GLU A 427 22.38 -5.42 5.91
N ASP A 428 22.81 -4.24 5.49
CA ASP A 428 23.61 -4.00 4.31
C ASP A 428 24.87 -4.88 4.41
N GLU A 429 24.95 -5.97 3.65
CA GLU A 429 26.24 -6.56 3.31
C GLU A 429 26.64 -5.99 1.95
N ASP A 430 27.25 -4.81 2.01
CA ASP A 430 28.26 -4.39 1.03
C ASP A 430 29.34 -5.48 0.96
N ASP A 431 29.46 -6.13 -0.21
CA ASP A 431 30.74 -6.60 -0.77
C ASP A 431 30.67 -6.66 -2.31
#